data_AF-A0AAD9EZE5-F1
#
_entry.id   AF-A0AAD9EZE5-F1
#
_cell.length_a   1.000
_cell.length_b   1.000
_cell.length_c   1.000
_cell.angle_alpha   90.00
_cell.angle_beta   90.00
_cell.angle_gamma   90.00
#
_symmetry.space_group_name_H-M   'P 1'
#
loop_
_entity.id
_entity.type
_entity.pdbx_description
1 polymer ?
#
loop_
_entity_poly.entity_id
_entity_poly.type
_entity_poly.pdbx_seq_one_letter_code
_entity_poly.pdbx_strand_id
1 'polypeptide(L)'
;MRNCLACGQPKSRYLGDGSSVHFFYQSKTVKYFYCSTMVFKTYAKEGLKDTRMSFENFAATPFFERELEAARQRGQSGERLQRREGRGRQQCSCQQAVSAGCHQPLKQGPNSPHTHASFPGVPGKYIYCPSRVFSLYNAQGMEKELTWREFQLSDFYDAERDRWIADKRKT
;
A
#
# COMPACT_ATOMS: atom_id res chain seq x y z
N MET A 1 10.52 4.51 -12.99
CA MET A 1 10.05 3.23 -13.56
C MET A 1 9.85 2.22 -12.45
N ARG A 2 8.78 1.41 -12.47
CA ARG A 2 8.63 0.30 -11.49
C ARG A 2 9.39 -0.92 -12.00
N ASN A 3 10.20 -1.53 -11.15
CA ASN A 3 10.90 -2.77 -11.49
C ASN A 3 9.97 -3.98 -11.33
N CYS A 4 10.22 -5.03 -12.10
CA CYS A 4 9.59 -6.32 -11.97
C CYS A 4 10.09 -6.97 -10.69
N LEU A 5 9.17 -7.31 -9.78
CA LEU A 5 9.53 -7.98 -8.52
C LEU A 5 10.12 -9.38 -8.75
N ALA A 6 9.85 -10.01 -9.91
CA ALA A 6 10.29 -11.36 -10.20
C ALA A 6 11.71 -11.42 -10.81
N CYS A 7 12.11 -10.43 -11.62
CA CYS A 7 13.42 -10.41 -12.28
C CYS A 7 14.28 -9.18 -11.97
N GLY A 8 13.76 -8.19 -11.23
CA GLY A 8 14.46 -6.96 -10.90
C GLY A 8 14.53 -5.94 -12.05
N GLN A 9 14.17 -6.33 -13.28
CA GLN A 9 14.28 -5.47 -14.47
C GLN A 9 13.17 -4.42 -14.55
N PRO A 10 13.39 -3.25 -15.16
CA PRO A 10 12.35 -2.26 -15.39
C PRO A 10 11.15 -2.88 -16.12
N LYS A 11 9.92 -2.58 -15.69
CA LYS A 11 8.70 -2.87 -16.46
C LYS A 11 8.60 -1.89 -17.64
N SER A 12 9.64 -1.79 -18.47
CA SER A 12 9.63 -0.97 -19.68
C SER A 12 8.92 -1.74 -20.80
N ARG A 13 8.26 -1.00 -21.70
CA ARG A 13 7.39 -1.59 -22.71
C ARG A 13 8.18 -2.19 -23.87
N TYR A 14 9.33 -1.65 -24.26
CA TYR A 14 10.03 -2.01 -25.49
C TYR A 14 11.43 -1.37 -25.53
N LEU A 15 12.37 -1.79 -24.68
CA LEU A 15 13.77 -1.37 -24.82
C LEU A 15 14.72 -2.57 -24.66
N GLY A 16 14.86 -3.33 -25.76
CA GLY A 16 16.11 -3.55 -26.48
C GLY A 16 17.41 -3.99 -25.78
N ASP A 17 17.45 -4.29 -24.49
CA ASP A 17 18.65 -4.81 -23.82
C ASP A 17 18.67 -6.36 -23.72
N GLY A 18 17.51 -6.97 -24.00
CA GLY A 18 17.33 -8.41 -23.96
C GLY A 18 17.08 -9.03 -22.59
N SER A 19 16.72 -8.22 -21.59
CA SER A 19 16.51 -8.69 -20.23
C SER A 19 15.01 -8.95 -19.93
N SER A 20 14.57 -10.19 -20.13
CA SER A 20 13.24 -10.73 -19.76
C SER A 20 12.00 -10.16 -20.50
N VAL A 21 11.14 -11.05 -20.99
CA VAL A 21 9.86 -10.66 -21.63
C VAL A 21 8.79 -10.50 -20.56
N HIS A 22 8.10 -9.36 -20.55
CA HIS A 22 6.98 -9.08 -19.66
C HIS A 22 5.67 -8.98 -20.44
N PHE A 23 4.64 -9.68 -19.98
CA PHE A 23 3.30 -9.60 -20.57
C PHE A 23 2.24 -9.59 -19.48
N PHE A 24 1.18 -8.78 -19.64
CA PHE A 24 0.07 -8.76 -18.71
C PHE A 24 -1.15 -9.40 -19.35
N TYR A 25 -1.49 -10.61 -18.89
CA TYR A 25 -2.67 -11.33 -19.32
C TYR A 25 -3.83 -11.03 -18.37
N GLN A 26 -4.94 -10.56 -18.93
CA GLN A 26 -6.16 -10.29 -18.18
C GLN A 26 -7.35 -10.96 -18.86
N SER A 27 -7.97 -11.88 -18.14
CA SER A 27 -9.28 -12.44 -18.48
C SER A 27 -10.34 -11.94 -17.49
N LYS A 28 -11.61 -12.31 -17.71
CA LYS A 28 -12.71 -11.97 -16.79
C LYS A 28 -12.48 -12.48 -15.36
N THR A 29 -11.75 -13.59 -15.21
CA THR A 29 -11.59 -14.30 -13.92
C THR A 29 -10.15 -14.37 -13.43
N VAL A 30 -9.17 -14.02 -14.26
CA VAL A 30 -7.75 -14.16 -13.92
C VAL A 30 -6.98 -12.92 -14.36
N LYS A 31 -6.18 -12.37 -13.43
CA LYS A 31 -5.13 -11.40 -13.74
C LYS A 31 -3.80 -12.10 -13.54
N TYR A 32 -3.01 -12.21 -14.61
CA TYR A 32 -1.73 -12.90 -14.61
C TYR A 32 -0.64 -12.00 -15.19
N PHE A 33 0.47 -11.88 -14.48
CA PHE A 33 1.65 -11.17 -14.96
C PHE A 33 2.72 -12.19 -15.34
N TYR A 34 3.00 -12.27 -16.64
CA TYR A 34 4.03 -13.11 -17.21
C TYR A 34 5.39 -12.41 -17.17
N CYS A 35 6.40 -13.16 -16.74
CA CYS A 35 7.80 -12.77 -16.81
C CYS A 35 8.60 -13.99 -17.27
N SER A 36 9.24 -13.92 -18.45
CA SER A 36 9.92 -15.08 -19.03
C SER A 36 11.00 -15.66 -18.12
N THR A 37 11.75 -14.80 -17.41
CA THR A 37 12.78 -15.22 -16.45
C THR A 37 12.18 -15.91 -15.23
N MET A 38 11.03 -15.45 -14.74
CA MET A 38 10.35 -16.08 -13.61
C MET A 38 9.89 -17.48 -13.99
N VAL A 39 9.18 -17.58 -15.11
CA VAL A 39 8.65 -18.84 -15.61
C VAL A 39 9.78 -19.81 -15.93
N PHE A 40 10.88 -19.33 -16.53
CA PHE A 40 12.07 -20.14 -16.75
C PHE A 40 12.67 -20.63 -15.42
N LYS A 41 12.87 -19.77 -14.42
CA LYS A 41 13.41 -20.20 -13.13
C LYS A 41 12.51 -21.25 -12.45
N THR A 42 11.19 -21.12 -12.59
CA THR A 42 10.22 -22.06 -12.02
C THR A 42 10.25 -23.41 -12.74
N TYR A 43 10.22 -23.42 -14.08
CA TYR A 43 10.00 -24.63 -14.87
C TYR A 43 11.25 -25.14 -15.62
N ALA A 44 12.43 -24.53 -15.44
CA ALA A 44 13.67 -24.97 -16.09
C ALA A 44 13.99 -26.44 -15.78
N LYS A 45 13.76 -26.86 -14.52
CA LYS A 45 13.95 -28.26 -14.10
C LYS A 45 12.91 -29.22 -14.68
N GLU A 46 11.74 -28.71 -15.06
CA GLU A 46 10.65 -29.46 -15.68
C GLU A 46 10.75 -29.49 -17.21
N GLY A 47 11.82 -28.93 -17.79
CA GLY A 47 12.10 -28.98 -19.22
C GLY A 47 11.72 -27.72 -20.00
N LEU A 48 11.41 -26.60 -19.33
CA LEU A 48 11.29 -25.32 -20.02
C LEU A 48 12.68 -24.84 -20.46
N LYS A 49 12.98 -24.95 -21.76
CA LYS A 49 14.33 -24.67 -22.30
C LYS A 49 14.56 -23.22 -22.67
N ASP A 50 13.52 -22.50 -23.06
CA ASP A 50 13.64 -21.12 -23.54
C ASP A 50 13.52 -20.11 -22.39
N THR A 51 14.63 -19.41 -22.14
CA THR A 51 14.75 -18.36 -21.12
C THR A 51 13.99 -17.07 -21.49
N ARG A 52 13.67 -16.91 -22.78
CA ARG A 52 13.14 -15.68 -23.38
C ARG A 52 11.90 -15.96 -24.22
N MET A 53 11.20 -17.04 -23.89
CA MET A 53 9.96 -17.45 -24.52
C MET A 53 8.98 -16.28 -24.59
N SER A 54 8.37 -16.08 -25.76
CA SER A 54 7.27 -15.12 -25.89
C SER A 54 6.08 -15.58 -25.06
N PHE A 55 5.20 -14.63 -24.69
CA PHE A 55 3.97 -15.00 -23.99
C PHE A 55 3.10 -15.95 -24.83
N GLU A 56 3.03 -15.74 -26.15
CA GLU A 56 2.27 -16.59 -27.07
C GLU A 56 2.77 -18.03 -27.06
N ASN A 57 4.08 -18.22 -27.14
CA ASN A 57 4.70 -19.55 -27.08
C ASN A 57 4.49 -20.17 -25.69
N PHE A 58 4.60 -19.38 -24.62
CA PHE A 58 4.34 -19.84 -23.26
C PHE A 58 2.88 -20.26 -23.05
N ALA A 59 1.93 -19.50 -23.59
CA ALA A 59 0.51 -19.78 -23.47
C ALA A 59 0.10 -21.11 -24.13
N ALA A 60 0.87 -21.57 -25.12
CA ALA A 60 0.70 -22.88 -25.74
C ALA A 60 1.33 -24.04 -24.94
N THR A 61 2.03 -23.77 -23.84
CA THR A 61 2.65 -24.81 -23.00
C THR A 61 1.69 -25.29 -21.90
N PRO A 62 1.82 -26.54 -21.42
CA PRO A 62 1.05 -27.05 -20.28
C PRO A 62 1.39 -26.36 -18.95
N PHE A 63 2.43 -25.53 -18.91
CA PHE A 63 2.79 -24.74 -17.74
C PHE A 63 1.87 -23.53 -17.56
N PHE A 64 1.27 -23.02 -18.65
CA PHE A 64 0.40 -21.86 -18.59
C PHE A 64 -0.89 -22.12 -17.81
N GLU A 65 -1.52 -23.28 -18.00
CA GLU A 65 -2.73 -23.65 -17.26
C GLU A 65 -2.47 -23.72 -15.75
N ARG A 66 -1.32 -24.29 -15.35
CA ARG A 66 -0.90 -24.32 -13.94
C ARG A 66 -0.70 -22.92 -13.36
N GLU A 67 -0.10 -22.02 -14.12
CA GLU A 67 0.07 -20.62 -13.73
C GLU A 67 -1.27 -19.87 -13.63
N LEU A 68 -2.23 -20.17 -14.51
CA LEU A 68 -3.59 -19.63 -14.45
C LEU A 68 -4.36 -20.16 -13.25
N GLU A 69 -4.24 -21.45 -12.92
CA GLU A 69 -4.84 -22.04 -11.72
C GLU A 69 -4.22 -21.45 -10.46
N ALA A 70 -2.90 -21.34 -10.40
CA ALA A 70 -2.22 -20.68 -9.29
C ALA A 70 -2.65 -19.20 -9.18
N ALA A 71 -2.83 -18.50 -10.30
CA ALA A 71 -3.34 -17.13 -10.31
C ALA A 71 -4.81 -17.03 -9.85
N ARG A 72 -5.66 -17.99 -10.22
CA ARG A 72 -7.04 -18.11 -9.72
C ARG A 72 -7.05 -18.37 -8.22
N GLN A 73 -6.22 -19.26 -7.72
CA GLN A 73 -6.12 -19.55 -6.29
C GLN A 73 -5.62 -18.33 -5.50
N ARG A 74 -4.64 -17.58 -6.04
CA ARG A 74 -4.20 -16.30 -5.47
C ARG A 74 -5.33 -15.26 -5.48
N GLY A 75 -6.10 -15.18 -6.57
CA GLY A 75 -7.27 -14.30 -6.69
C GLY A 75 -8.39 -14.66 -5.70
N GLN A 76 -8.74 -15.94 -5.58
CA GLN A 76 -9.75 -16.45 -4.66
C GLN A 76 -9.32 -16.37 -3.20
N SER A 77 -8.02 -16.56 -2.91
CA SER A 77 -7.46 -16.35 -1.57
C SER A 77 -7.49 -14.86 -1.21
N GLY A 78 -7.19 -13.98 -2.18
CA GLY A 78 -7.35 -12.54 -2.05
C GLY A 78 -8.80 -12.09 -1.88
N GLU A 79 -9.76 -12.72 -2.58
CA GLU A 79 -11.20 -12.47 -2.42
C GLU A 79 -11.74 -13.01 -1.09
N ARG A 80 -11.27 -14.17 -0.62
CA ARG A 80 -11.60 -14.69 0.73
C ARG A 80 -11.01 -13.80 1.83
N LEU A 81 -9.82 -13.23 1.62
CA LEU A 81 -9.24 -12.21 2.49
C LEU A 81 -10.12 -10.95 2.49
N GLN A 82 -10.48 -10.43 1.31
CA GLN A 82 -11.35 -9.25 1.17
C GLN A 82 -12.76 -9.47 1.72
N ARG A 83 -13.34 -10.67 1.60
CA ARG A 83 -14.67 -11.00 2.13
C ARG A 83 -14.68 -11.16 3.66
N ARG A 84 -13.55 -11.59 4.26
CA ARG A 84 -13.33 -11.52 5.73
C ARG A 84 -13.11 -10.08 6.20
N GLU A 85 -12.37 -9.27 5.44
CA GLU A 85 -12.17 -7.84 5.73
C GLU A 85 -13.43 -6.98 5.54
N GLY A 86 -14.39 -7.44 4.74
CA GLY A 86 -15.65 -6.74 4.47
C GLY A 86 -16.74 -6.88 5.55
N ARG A 87 -16.61 -7.82 6.50
CA ARG A 87 -17.60 -8.04 7.58
C ARG A 87 -17.07 -7.84 9.00
N GLY A 88 -15.82 -7.39 9.13
CA GLY A 88 -15.18 -7.10 10.40
C GLY A 88 -14.19 -5.96 10.29
N ARG A 89 -14.66 -4.71 10.07
CA ARG A 89 -13.86 -3.51 10.37
C ARG A 89 -13.82 -3.24 11.88
N GLN A 90 -13.62 -4.30 12.65
CA GLN A 90 -13.18 -4.25 14.03
C GLN A 90 -12.05 -5.29 14.16
N GLN A 91 -10.84 -4.76 14.39
CA GLN A 91 -9.58 -5.40 14.77
C GLN A 91 -8.64 -6.01 13.69
N CYS A 92 -7.68 -5.17 13.30
CA CYS A 92 -6.25 -5.28 13.63
C CYS A 92 -5.48 -6.56 13.21
N SER A 93 -4.84 -6.52 12.04
CA SER A 93 -3.69 -7.35 11.71
C SER A 93 -2.37 -6.58 11.96
N CYS A 94 -1.80 -6.81 13.14
CA CYS A 94 -0.40 -6.79 13.59
C CYS A 94 0.75 -6.09 12.82
N GLN A 95 0.52 -5.08 11.99
CA GLN A 95 1.48 -3.99 11.79
C GLN A 95 0.89 -2.76 12.47
N GLN A 96 1.33 -2.48 13.70
CA GLN A 96 0.93 -1.26 14.37
C GLN A 96 1.49 -0.10 13.54
N ALA A 97 0.63 0.51 12.72
CA ALA A 97 0.99 1.73 12.02
C ALA A 97 1.46 2.72 13.08
N VAL A 98 2.70 3.20 12.96
CA VAL A 98 3.24 4.21 13.86
C VAL A 98 2.98 5.58 13.27
N SER A 99 2.71 6.57 14.12
CA SER A 99 2.64 7.96 13.69
C SER A 99 4.00 8.37 13.13
N ALA A 100 4.04 8.96 11.94
CA ALA A 100 5.29 9.45 11.36
C ALA A 100 5.91 10.63 12.15
N GLY A 101 5.12 11.27 13.03
CA GLY A 101 5.60 12.38 13.85
C GLY A 101 6.24 11.93 15.18
N CYS A 102 5.56 11.07 15.93
CA CYS A 102 6.02 10.66 17.27
C CYS A 102 6.51 9.20 17.34
N HIS A 103 6.46 8.45 16.23
CA HIS A 103 6.80 7.02 16.14
C HIS A 103 6.03 6.09 17.11
N GLN A 104 5.00 6.58 17.77
CA GLN A 104 4.16 5.79 18.66
C GLN A 104 3.06 5.03 17.89
N PRO A 105 2.56 3.90 18.43
CA PRO A 105 1.48 3.15 17.82
C PRO A 105 0.19 3.96 17.64
N LEU A 106 -0.35 3.96 16.42
CA LEU A 106 -1.68 4.47 16.09
C LEU A 106 -2.75 3.44 16.49
N LYS A 107 -2.97 3.31 17.80
CA LYS A 107 -4.05 2.48 18.36
C LYS A 107 -5.33 3.32 18.48
N GLN A 108 -6.49 2.68 18.34
CA GLN A 108 -7.77 3.27 18.73
C GLN A 108 -8.15 2.72 20.10
N GLY A 109 -8.47 3.60 21.06
CA GLY A 109 -8.87 3.21 22.42
C GLY A 109 -8.66 4.34 23.44
N PRO A 110 -9.23 4.20 24.65
CA PRO A 110 -9.19 5.23 25.70
C PRO A 110 -7.77 5.58 26.19
N ASN A 111 -6.80 4.70 25.97
CA ASN A 111 -5.39 4.92 26.33
C ASN A 111 -4.50 5.22 25.11
N SER A 112 -5.09 5.61 23.97
CA SER A 112 -4.29 5.99 22.82
C SER A 112 -3.62 7.34 23.04
N PRO A 113 -2.32 7.49 22.72
CA PRO A 113 -1.67 8.81 22.73
C PRO A 113 -2.17 9.71 21.59
N HIS A 114 -3.03 9.19 20.70
CA HIS A 114 -3.57 9.89 19.55
C HIS A 114 -5.08 10.03 19.63
N THR A 115 -5.58 11.21 19.28
CA THR A 115 -7.02 11.42 19.11
C THR A 115 -7.37 11.45 17.63
N HIS A 116 -8.21 10.51 17.21
CA HIS A 116 -8.76 10.50 15.86
C HIS A 116 -10.02 11.37 15.83
N ALA A 117 -9.95 12.51 15.16
CA ALA A 117 -11.04 13.47 15.06
C ALA A 117 -11.19 13.96 13.61
N SER A 118 -12.18 14.81 13.38
CA SER A 118 -12.30 15.58 12.15
C SER A 118 -12.48 17.04 12.52
N PHE A 119 -11.89 17.95 11.75
CA PHE A 119 -12.20 19.36 11.90
C PHE A 119 -13.62 19.61 11.38
N PRO A 120 -14.47 20.37 12.10
CA PRO A 120 -15.80 20.74 11.63
C PRO A 120 -15.73 21.36 10.22
N GLY A 121 -16.56 20.89 9.29
CA GLY A 121 -16.60 21.40 7.92
C GLY A 121 -15.44 20.98 7.00
N VAL A 122 -14.47 20.20 7.48
CA VAL A 122 -13.34 19.71 6.66
C VAL A 122 -13.48 18.21 6.38
N PRO A 123 -13.57 17.79 5.11
CA PRO A 123 -13.62 16.37 4.79
C PRO A 123 -12.29 15.69 5.10
N GLY A 124 -12.34 14.62 5.89
CA GLY A 124 -11.20 13.74 6.16
C GLY A 124 -10.98 13.44 7.63
N LYS A 125 -10.33 12.30 7.90
CA LYS A 125 -9.94 11.89 9.24
C LYS A 125 -8.62 12.56 9.60
N TYR A 126 -8.66 13.47 10.57
CA TYR A 126 -7.49 14.05 11.18
C TYR A 126 -7.02 13.18 12.36
N ILE A 127 -5.70 13.04 12.53
CA ILE A 127 -5.10 12.32 13.64
C ILE A 127 -4.31 13.31 14.44
N TYR A 128 -4.88 13.73 15.57
CA TYR A 128 -4.19 14.57 16.52
C TYR A 128 -3.10 13.78 17.24
N CYS A 129 -1.89 14.30 17.18
CA CYS A 129 -0.69 13.76 17.83
C CYS A 129 -0.06 14.91 18.63
N PRO A 130 -0.13 14.90 19.98
CA PRO A 130 0.36 15.99 20.81
C PRO A 130 1.82 16.36 20.50
N SER A 131 2.72 15.37 20.43
CA SER A 131 4.14 15.61 20.13
C SER A 131 4.40 16.16 18.73
N ARG A 132 3.61 15.75 17.73
CA ARG A 132 3.73 16.30 16.37
C ARG A 132 3.33 17.76 16.35
N VAL A 133 2.18 18.08 16.94
CA VAL A 133 1.66 19.46 16.96
C VAL A 133 2.60 20.35 17.76
N PHE A 134 3.06 19.88 18.93
CA PHE A 134 4.08 20.57 19.70
C PHE A 134 5.36 20.82 18.89
N SER A 135 5.88 19.83 18.17
CA SER A 135 7.07 20.02 17.33
C SER A 135 6.86 21.04 16.20
N LEU A 136 5.64 21.17 15.68
CA LEU A 136 5.31 22.14 14.62
C LEU A 136 5.17 23.57 15.17
N TYR A 137 4.64 23.71 16.38
CA TYR A 137 4.26 25.00 16.95
C TYR A 137 5.14 25.45 18.13
N ASN A 138 6.15 24.68 18.55
CA ASN A 138 7.03 25.09 19.66
C ASN A 138 7.71 26.44 19.39
N ALA A 139 8.18 26.64 18.17
CA ALA A 139 8.84 27.88 17.73
C ALA A 139 7.84 29.04 17.60
N GLN A 140 6.54 28.74 17.58
CA GLN A 140 5.43 29.70 17.48
C GLN A 140 4.81 29.96 18.87
N GLY A 141 5.46 29.53 19.96
CA GLY A 141 5.03 29.82 21.33
C GLY A 141 4.20 28.73 21.99
N MET A 142 4.07 27.54 21.38
CA MET A 142 3.45 26.41 22.07
C MET A 142 4.42 25.86 23.13
N GLU A 143 4.15 26.10 24.41
CA GLU A 143 5.08 25.80 25.50
C GLU A 143 5.12 24.33 25.91
N LYS A 144 4.04 23.59 25.67
CA LYS A 144 3.90 22.18 26.04
C LYS A 144 2.98 21.42 25.10
N GLU A 145 3.05 20.10 25.16
CA GLU A 145 2.05 19.24 24.54
C GLU A 145 0.68 19.45 25.18
N LEU A 146 -0.35 19.68 24.35
CA LEU A 146 -1.72 19.87 24.81
C LEU A 146 -2.53 18.59 24.64
N THR A 147 -3.45 18.33 25.57
CA THR A 147 -4.50 17.33 25.35
C THR A 147 -5.41 17.75 24.21
N TRP A 148 -6.19 16.84 23.63
CA TRP A 148 -7.12 17.19 22.55
C TRP A 148 -8.09 18.32 22.95
N ARG A 149 -8.62 18.30 24.18
CA ARG A 149 -9.53 19.34 24.68
C ARG A 149 -8.85 20.69 24.84
N GLU A 150 -7.64 20.72 25.41
CA GLU A 150 -6.87 21.96 25.54
C GLU A 150 -6.47 22.50 24.16
N PHE A 151 -6.10 21.62 23.24
CA PHE A 151 -5.76 21.99 21.88
C PHE A 151 -6.93 22.64 21.15
N GLN A 152 -8.15 22.08 21.27
CA GLN A 152 -9.37 22.66 20.68
C GLN A 152 -9.70 24.07 21.19
N LEU A 153 -9.23 24.43 22.38
CA LEU A 153 -9.42 25.75 22.98
C LEU A 153 -8.24 26.70 22.74
N SER A 154 -7.16 26.21 22.11
CA SER A 154 -5.95 26.98 21.87
C SER A 154 -5.97 27.68 20.51
N ASP A 155 -5.23 28.78 20.40
CA ASP A 155 -5.06 29.53 19.15
C ASP A 155 -4.38 28.70 18.04
N PHE A 156 -3.71 27.60 18.40
CA PHE A 156 -3.08 26.68 17.45
C PHE A 156 -4.09 25.78 16.72
N TYR A 157 -5.33 25.66 17.20
CA TYR A 157 -6.33 24.78 16.60
C TYR A 157 -6.69 25.18 15.17
N ASP A 158 -7.01 26.45 14.96
CA ASP A 158 -7.38 26.98 13.66
C ASP A 158 -6.17 27.00 12.71
N ALA A 159 -4.98 27.32 13.22
CA ALA A 159 -3.74 27.28 12.45
C ALA A 159 -3.44 25.86 11.91
N GLU A 160 -3.61 24.83 12.74
CA GLU A 160 -3.39 23.43 12.35
C GLU A 160 -4.50 22.91 11.43
N ARG A 161 -5.75 23.36 11.63
CA ARG A 161 -6.85 23.07 10.71
C ARG A 161 -6.52 23.59 9.31
N ASP A 162 -6.09 24.84 9.20
CA ASP A 162 -5.82 25.48 7.92
C ASP A 162 -4.60 24.86 7.25
N ARG A 163 -3.55 24.53 8.02
CA ARG A 163 -2.41 23.72 7.56
C ARG A 163 -2.86 22.38 6.98
N TRP A 164 -3.73 21.66 7.69
CA TRP A 164 -4.25 20.36 7.28
C TRP A 164 -5.09 20.44 5.99
N ILE A 165 -5.95 21.46 5.86
CA ILE A 165 -6.71 21.72 4.63
C ILE A 165 -5.75 21.99 3.46
N ALA A 166 -4.74 22.84 3.67
CA ALA A 166 -3.75 23.16 2.65
C ALA A 166 -2.96 21.92 2.19
N ASP A 167 -2.59 21.03 3.12
CA ASP A 167 -1.91 19.77 2.84
C ASP A 167 -2.79 18.82 2.00
N LYS A 168 -4.08 18.74 2.34
CA LYS A 168 -5.06 17.92 1.60
C LYS A 168 -5.35 18.41 0.19
N ARG A 169 -5.23 19.71 -0.07
CA ARG A 169 -5.41 20.28 -1.42
C ARG A 169 -4.20 20.05 -2.34
N LYS A 170 -3.04 19.72 -1.78
CA LYS A 170 -1.80 19.46 -2.53
C LYS A 170 -1.65 18.00 -3.00
N THR A 171 -2.52 17.11 -2.52
CA THR A 171 -2.52 15.67 -2.84
C THR A 171 -3.65 15.34 -3.80
#